data_AF-A0AAE7D9I0-F1
#
_entry.id   AF-A0AAE7D9I0-F1
#
_cell.length_a   1.000
_cell.length_b   1.000
_cell.length_c   1.000
_cell.angle_alpha   90.00
_cell.angle_beta   90.00
_cell.angle_gamma   90.00
#
_symmetry.space_group_name_H-M   'P 1'
#
loop_
_entity.id
_entity.type
_entity.pdbx_description
1 polymer ?
#
loop_
_entity_poly.entity_id
_entity_poly.type
_entity_poly.pdbx_seq_one_letter_code
_entity_poly.pdbx_strand_id
1 'polypeptide(L)'
;MTAVFVKSSFLILQDIGMSELLLIAVVVLLLFGGKKIPELMRGLGKGIREFNDAKNNVRQEIEEGMREKPVQPATTDTKPTDAQHNA
;
A
#
# COMPACT_ATOMS: atom_id res chain seq x y z
N MET A 1 -44.31 -23.08 -8.29
CA MET A 1 -43.04 -23.74 -8.62
C MET A 1 -41.95 -22.73 -9.02
N THR A 2 -42.22 -21.80 -9.93
CA THR A 2 -41.27 -20.71 -10.30
C THR A 2 -40.95 -19.74 -9.16
N ALA A 3 -41.94 -19.39 -8.33
CA ALA A 3 -41.73 -18.54 -7.17
C ALA A 3 -40.79 -19.16 -6.12
N VAL A 4 -40.84 -20.49 -5.93
CA VAL A 4 -39.96 -21.21 -4.99
C VAL A 4 -38.52 -21.21 -5.51
N PHE A 5 -38.33 -21.41 -6.81
CA PHE A 5 -37.01 -21.40 -7.44
C PHE A 5 -36.32 -20.02 -7.37
N VAL A 6 -37.08 -18.95 -7.63
CA VAL A 6 -36.57 -17.57 -7.53
C VAL A 6 -36.34 -17.17 -6.07
N LYS A 7 -37.23 -17.56 -5.15
CA LYS A 7 -37.08 -17.33 -3.71
C LYS A 7 -35.84 -18.03 -3.14
N SER A 8 -35.57 -19.28 -3.52
CA SER A 8 -34.35 -20.00 -3.10
C SER A 8 -33.09 -19.37 -3.67
N SER A 9 -33.09 -18.95 -4.93
CA SER A 9 -31.96 -18.22 -5.52
C SER A 9 -31.72 -16.88 -4.83
N PHE A 10 -32.80 -16.19 -4.43
CA PHE A 10 -32.74 -14.91 -3.72
C PHE A 10 -32.32 -15.05 -2.25
N LEU A 11 -32.68 -16.14 -1.57
CA LEU A 11 -32.22 -16.43 -0.20
C LEU A 11 -30.71 -16.70 -0.15
N ILE A 12 -30.16 -17.37 -1.16
CA ILE A 12 -28.70 -17.58 -1.35
C ILE A 12 -27.96 -16.24 -1.51
N LEU A 13 -28.60 -15.22 -2.08
CA LEU A 13 -28.02 -13.86 -2.21
C LEU A 13 -28.10 -13.03 -0.92
N GLN A 14 -29.05 -13.34 -0.02
CA GLN A 14 -29.30 -12.55 1.20
C GLN A 14 -28.53 -13.07 2.42
N ASP A 15 -28.34 -14.39 2.50
CA ASP A 15 -27.45 -15.05 3.46
C ASP A 15 -26.13 -15.37 2.74
N ILE A 16 -25.30 -14.37 2.43
CA ILE A 16 -23.94 -14.64 1.92
C ILE A 16 -23.12 -15.23 3.07
N GLY A 17 -23.31 -16.53 3.27
CA GLY A 17 -22.63 -17.33 4.25
C GLY A 17 -21.39 -17.98 3.66
N MET A 18 -20.71 -18.77 4.50
CA MET A 18 -19.54 -19.56 4.09
C MET A 18 -19.87 -20.52 2.94
N SER A 19 -21.13 -20.97 2.84
CA SER A 19 -21.62 -21.90 1.82
C SER A 19 -21.56 -21.32 0.40
N GLU A 20 -22.05 -20.09 0.19
CA GLU A 20 -21.98 -19.40 -1.10
C GLU A 20 -20.54 -19.14 -1.53
N LEU A 21 -19.70 -18.65 -0.60
CA LEU A 21 -18.30 -18.40 -0.88
C LEU A 21 -17.58 -19.67 -1.32
N LEU A 22 -17.90 -20.80 -0.69
CA LEU A 22 -17.34 -22.11 -1.01
C LEU A 22 -17.84 -22.59 -2.39
N LEU A 23 -19.12 -22.40 -2.72
CA LEU A 23 -19.66 -22.72 -4.04
C LEU A 23 -18.97 -21.91 -5.15
N ILE A 24 -18.82 -20.60 -4.97
CA ILE A 24 -18.13 -19.71 -5.91
C ILE A 24 -16.66 -20.12 -6.03
N ALA A 25 -15.99 -20.37 -4.90
CA ALA A 25 -14.60 -20.82 -4.88
C ALA A 25 -14.44 -22.12 -5.66
N VAL A 26 -15.36 -23.08 -5.55
CA VAL A 26 -15.35 -24.33 -6.32
C VAL A 26 -15.53 -24.07 -7.82
N VAL A 27 -16.48 -23.23 -8.23
CA VAL A 27 -16.67 -22.87 -9.65
C VAL A 27 -15.41 -22.22 -10.22
N VAL A 28 -14.83 -21.26 -9.50
CA VAL A 28 -13.56 -20.61 -9.87
C VAL A 28 -12.41 -21.64 -9.92
N LEU A 29 -12.36 -22.58 -8.99
CA LEU A 29 -11.37 -23.67 -8.99
C LEU A 29 -11.52 -24.60 -10.18
N LEU A 30 -12.74 -24.85 -10.66
CA LEU A 30 -12.99 -25.68 -11.85
C LEU A 30 -12.58 -24.95 -13.13
N LEU A 31 -12.84 -23.64 -13.21
CA LEU A 31 -12.50 -22.82 -14.38
C LEU A 31 -10.99 -22.54 -14.48
N PHE A 32 -10.37 -22.14 -13.37
CA PHE A 32 -8.97 -21.73 -13.34
C PHE A 32 -8.03 -22.86 -12.85
N GLY A 33 -8.54 -23.88 -12.17
CA GLY A 33 -7.74 -24.92 -11.53
C GLY A 33 -7.23 -24.51 -10.14
N GLY A 34 -7.10 -25.50 -9.25
CA GLY A 34 -6.63 -25.27 -7.86
C GLY A 34 -5.20 -24.74 -7.73
N LYS A 35 -4.40 -24.77 -8.81
CA LYS A 35 -3.01 -24.28 -8.82
C LYS A 35 -2.90 -22.81 -9.25
N LYS A 36 -3.80 -22.30 -10.10
CA LYS A 36 -3.69 -20.94 -10.66
C LYS A 36 -3.99 -19.85 -9.65
N ILE A 37 -5.00 -20.03 -8.78
CA ILE A 37 -5.34 -19.06 -7.74
C ILE A 37 -4.16 -18.77 -6.79
N PRO A 38 -3.53 -19.78 -6.14
CA PRO A 38 -2.39 -19.55 -5.25
C PRO A 38 -1.14 -19.08 -6.01
N GLU A 39 -0.95 -19.50 -7.26
CA GLU A 39 0.17 -19.03 -8.10
C GLU A 39 0.03 -17.53 -8.42
N LEU A 40 -1.17 -17.09 -8.80
CA LEU A 40 -1.50 -15.67 -9.03
C LEU A 40 -1.39 -14.86 -7.74
N MET A 41 -1.91 -15.35 -6.61
CA MET A 41 -1.79 -14.68 -5.31
C MET A 41 -0.32 -14.49 -4.89
N ARG A 42 0.53 -15.50 -5.10
CA ARG A 42 1.97 -15.40 -4.81
C ARG A 42 2.67 -14.40 -5.73
N GLY A 43 2.32 -14.36 -7.02
CA GLY A 43 2.84 -13.36 -7.96
C GLY A 43 2.42 -11.93 -7.61
N LEU A 44 1.13 -11.73 -7.36
CA LEU A 44 0.57 -10.43 -6.99
C LEU A 44 1.14 -9.93 -5.64
N GLY A 45 1.26 -10.82 -4.66
CA GLY A 45 1.80 -10.50 -3.34
C GLY A 45 3.27 -10.06 -3.40
N LYS A 46 4.09 -10.71 -4.24
CA LYS A 46 5.47 -10.28 -4.49
C LYS A 46 5.52 -8.91 -5.18
N GLY A 47 4.70 -8.71 -6.22
CA GLY A 47 4.63 -7.43 -6.92
C GLY A 47 4.20 -6.26 -6.03
N ILE A 48 3.19 -6.47 -5.16
CA ILE A 48 2.76 -5.44 -4.20
C ILE A 48 3.86 -5.13 -3.18
N ARG A 49 4.62 -6.14 -2.73
CA ARG A 49 5.73 -5.95 -1.80
C ARG A 49 6.85 -5.13 -2.42
N GLU A 50 7.33 -5.53 -3.60
CA GLU A 50 8.37 -4.82 -4.35
C GLU A 50 7.94 -3.38 -4.69
N PHE A 51 6.66 -3.18 -5.04
CA PHE A 51 6.10 -1.85 -5.30
C PHE A 51 6.12 -0.95 -4.05
N ASN A 52 5.76 -1.51 -2.89
CA ASN A 52 5.82 -0.76 -1.64
C ASN A 52 7.26 -0.45 -1.21
N ASP A 53 8.19 -1.40 -1.38
CA ASP A 53 9.61 -1.22 -1.04
C ASP A 53 10.23 -0.11 -1.91
N ALA A 54 9.99 -0.14 -3.23
CA ALA A 54 10.45 0.91 -4.15
C ALA A 54 9.85 2.28 -3.80
N LYS A 55 8.55 2.35 -3.51
CA LYS A 55 7.87 3.59 -3.10
C LYS A 55 8.46 4.17 -1.81
N ASN A 56 8.82 3.32 -0.85
CA ASN A 56 9.41 3.75 0.41
C ASN A 56 10.84 4.27 0.22
N ASN A 57 11.63 3.59 -0.61
CA ASN A 57 12.99 4.03 -0.95
C ASN A 57 12.97 5.41 -1.65
N VAL A 58 12.10 5.57 -2.65
CA VAL A 58 11.92 6.85 -3.35
C VAL A 58 11.46 7.95 -2.38
N ARG A 59 10.58 7.66 -1.42
CA ARG A 59 10.19 8.63 -0.38
C ARG A 59 11.38 9.04 0.49
N GLN A 60 12.21 8.09 0.91
CA GLN A 60 13.42 8.37 1.69
C GLN A 60 14.42 9.21 0.90
N GLU A 61 14.69 8.88 -0.36
CA GLU A 61 15.57 9.68 -1.22
C GLU A 61 15.05 11.11 -1.44
N ILE A 62 13.72 11.29 -1.58
CA ILE A 62 13.11 12.62 -1.71
C ILE A 62 13.21 13.41 -0.40
N GLU A 63 13.01 12.76 0.76
CA GLU A 63 13.10 13.39 2.07
C GLU A 63 14.56 13.72 2.47
N GLU A 64 15.52 12.87 2.10
CA GLU A 64 16.96 13.06 2.35
C GLU A 64 17.58 14.06 1.36
N GLY A 65 17.19 14.01 0.08
CA GLY A 65 17.62 14.98 -0.93
C GLY A 65 17.09 16.40 -0.70
N MET A 66 16.02 16.56 0.09
CA MET A 66 15.53 17.88 0.54
C MET A 66 16.26 18.39 1.80
N ARG A 67 17.11 17.57 2.43
CA ARG A 67 17.92 17.94 3.61
C ARG A 67 19.33 18.42 3.30
N GLU A 68 19.79 18.30 2.05
CA GLU A 68 21.10 18.82 1.64
C GLU A 68 20.96 20.06 0.74
N LYS A 69 20.70 21.21 1.38
CA LYS A 69 21.25 22.47 0.89
C LYS A 69 21.87 23.20 2.07
N PRO A 70 23.20 23.17 2.24
CA PRO A 70 23.85 24.04 3.19
C PRO A 70 23.67 25.47 2.67
N VAL A 71 22.82 26.25 3.35
CA VAL A 71 22.89 27.71 3.24
C VAL A 71 24.13 28.13 4.01
N GLN A 72 25.29 28.07 3.36
CA GLN A 72 26.47 28.84 3.73
C GLN A 72 26.60 30.00 2.74
N PRO A 73 26.22 31.23 3.10
CA PRO A 73 26.71 32.42 2.44
C PRO A 73 28.00 32.87 3.12
N ALA A 74 28.94 33.29 2.29
CA ALA A 74 30.26 33.77 2.61
C ALA A 74 30.31 34.89 3.67
N THR A 75 31.47 34.94 4.32
CA THR A 75 32.06 36.08 5.03
C THR A 75 31.54 37.46 4.59
N THR A 76 30.93 38.18 5.52
CA THR A 76 30.95 39.64 5.51
C THR A 76 31.54 40.11 6.83
N ASP A 77 32.65 40.81 6.71
CA ASP A 77 33.32 41.53 7.77
C ASP A 77 32.40 42.49 8.54
N THR A 78 32.82 42.73 9.78
CA THR A 78 32.44 43.83 10.69
C THR A 78 31.17 43.63 11.53
N LYS A 79 31.34 42.93 12.67
CA LYS A 79 30.66 43.34 13.91
C LYS A 79 31.73 43.56 15.00
N PRO A 80 31.75 44.70 15.71
CA PRO A 80 32.87 45.10 16.54
C PRO A 80 33.06 44.16 17.74
N THR A 81 34.34 43.86 17.95
CA THR A 81 35.01 43.52 19.20
C THR A 81 34.34 44.08 20.45
N ASP A 82 34.00 43.14 21.35
CA ASP A 82 34.19 43.11 22.80
C ASP A 82 34.22 44.41 23.64
N ALA A 83 33.73 44.21 24.87
CA ALA A 83 34.09 44.95 26.09
C ALA A 83 33.33 46.25 26.37
N GLN A 84 32.17 46.09 27.01
CA GLN A 84 31.72 47.06 28.01
C GLN A 84 31.73 46.38 29.38
N HIS A 85 32.93 46.27 29.94
CA HIS A 85 33.22 45.90 31.32
C HIS A 85 34.31 46.86 31.85
N ASN A 86 33.90 48.05 32.34
CA ASN A 86 34.52 48.79 33.44
C ASN A 86 33.86 50.17 33.65
N ALA A 87 33.22 50.35 34.81
CA ALA A 87 33.13 51.61 35.54
C ALA A 87 32.88 51.27 37.01
#